data_AF-A0A5E7VTE6-F1
#
_entry.id   AF-A0A5E7VTE6-F1
#
_cell.length_a   1.000
_cell.length_b   1.000
_cell.length_c   1.000
_cell.angle_alpha   90.00
_cell.angle_beta   90.00
_cell.angle_gamma   90.00
#
_symmetry.space_group_name_H-M   'P 1'
#
loop_
_entity.id
_entity.type
_entity.pdbx_description
1 polymer ?
#
loop_
_entity_poly.entity_id
_entity_poly.type
_entity_poly.pdbx_seq_one_letter_code
_entity_poly.pdbx_strand_id
1 'polypeptide(L)' 'MIAITGATGRLGRLVIYQLLARGRPESLIALVRDPIKVQDLADKGTFAWRITVNLKH' A
#
# COMPACT_ATOMS: atom_id res chain seq x y z
N MET A 1 -8.51 -8.57 5.54
CA MET A 1 -7.83 -7.91 4.40
C MET A 1 -8.16 -6.41 4.43
N ILE A 2 -7.15 -5.55 4.48
CA ILE A 2 -7.26 -4.09 4.59
C ILE A 2 -6.69 -3.47 3.32
N ALA A 3 -7.51 -2.73 2.58
CA ALA A 3 -7.06 -1.96 1.43
C ALA A 3 -6.86 -0.49 1.82
N ILE A 4 -5.72 0.09 1.43
CA ILE A 4 -5.40 1.51 1.65
C ILE A 4 -5.39 2.23 0.31
N THR A 5 -6.27 3.21 0.17
CA THR A 5 -6.28 4.14 -0.97
C THR A 5 -5.39 5.33 -0.67
N GLY A 6 -4.83 5.96 -1.71
CA GLY A 6 -3.92 7.09 -1.51
C GLY A 6 -2.63 6.72 -0.77
N ALA A 7 -2.17 5.47 -0.92
CA ALA A 7 -0.96 4.95 -0.25
C ALA A 7 0.33 5.71 -0.59
N THR A 8 0.34 6.49 -1.69
CA THR A 8 1.44 7.41 -2.04
C THR A 8 1.43 8.72 -1.23
N GLY A 9 0.31 9.08 -0.60
CA GLY A 9 0.15 10.30 0.17
C GLY A 9 0.77 10.20 1.57
N ARG A 10 0.97 11.35 2.22
CA ARG A 10 1.55 11.43 3.58
C ARG A 10 0.73 10.64 4.61
N LEU A 11 -0.60 10.78 4.57
CA LEU A 11 -1.50 10.07 5.47
C LEU A 11 -1.48 8.56 5.21
N GLY A 12 -1.61 8.14 3.95
CA GLY A 12 -1.59 6.73 3.56
C GLY A 12 -0.31 6.03 4.02
N ARG A 13 0.84 6.67 3.83
CA ARG A 13 2.13 6.17 4.35
C ARG A 13 2.14 6.02 5.87
N LEU A 14 1.67 7.02 6.62
CA LEU A 14 1.62 6.93 8.08
C LEU A 14 0.75 5.77 8.58
N VAL A 15 -0.41 5.55 7.93
CA VAL A 15 -1.29 4.42 8.25
C VAL A 15 -0.60 3.09 7.97
N ILE A 16 0.07 2.95 6.82
CA ILE A 16 0.85 1.76 6.47
C ILE A 16 1.91 1.49 7.55
N TYR A 17 2.71 2.48 7.91
CA TYR A 17 3.75 2.34 8.94
C TYR A 17 3.18 1.91 10.30
N GLN A 18 2.07 2.50 10.72
CA GLN A 18 1.42 2.14 11.98
C GLN A 18 0.85 0.71 11.97
N LEU A 19 0.31 0.25 10.84
CA LEU A 19 -0.22 -1.11 10.72
C LEU A 19 0.89 -2.16 10.62
N LEU A 20 1.99 -1.84 9.93
CA LEU A 20 3.20 -2.68 9.92
C LEU A 20 3.77 -2.84 11.34
N ALA A 21 3.88 -1.74 12.09
CA ALA A 21 4.36 -1.76 13.48
C ALA A 21 3.48 -2.61 14.42
N ARG A 22 2.20 -2.82 14.08
CA ARG A 22 1.27 -3.68 14.82
C ARG A 22 1.34 -5.16 14.42
N GLY A 23 2.23 -5.53 13.51
CA GLY A 23 2.50 -6.93 13.17
C GLY A 23 1.44 -7.60 12.30
N ARG A 24 0.68 -6.84 11.49
CA ARG A 24 -0.31 -7.42 10.56
C ARG A 24 -0.04 -7.08 9.07
N PRO A 25 1.17 -7.35 8.53
CA PRO A 25 1.53 -7.01 7.15
C PRO A 25 0.78 -7.86 6.10
N GLU A 26 0.46 -9.11 6.44
CA GLU A 26 0.01 -10.15 5.50
C GLU A 26 -1.37 -9.89 4.89
N SER A 27 -2.09 -8.93 5.45
CA SER A 27 -3.45 -8.55 5.05
C SER A 27 -3.52 -7.17 4.41
N LEU A 28 -2.39 -6.50 4.16
CA LEU A 28 -2.34 -5.13 3.66
C LEU A 28 -2.21 -5.07 2.14
N ILE A 29 -3.14 -4.35 1.52
CA ILE A 29 -3.10 -4.04 0.09
C ILE A 29 -2.99 -2.52 -0.06
N ALA A 30 -1.90 -2.05 -0.66
CA ALA A 30 -1.72 -0.64 -1.00
C ALA A 30 -2.21 -0.38 -2.43
N LEU A 31 -3.26 0.42 -2.58
CA LEU A 31 -3.78 0.83 -3.89
C LEU A 31 -3.10 2.11 -4.34
N VAL A 32 -2.33 1.99 -5.42
CA VAL A 32 -1.54 3.07 -6.02
C VAL A 32 -1.76 3.14 -7.51
N ARG A 33 -1.70 4.36 -8.07
CA ARG A 33 -1.75 4.59 -9.53
C ARG A 33 -0.42 4.31 -10.21
N ASP A 34 0.67 4.54 -9.49
CA ASP A 34 2.04 4.39 -9.96
C ASP A 34 2.83 3.62 -8.88
N PRO A 35 3.19 2.35 -9.12
CA PRO A 35 3.87 1.52 -8.13
C PRO A 35 5.30 1.96 -7.86
N ILE A 36 5.97 2.63 -8.81
CA ILE A 36 7.35 3.13 -8.63
C ILE A 36 7.41 4.11 -7.44
N LYS A 37 6.33 4.87 -7.21
CA LYS A 37 6.25 5.85 -6.12
C LYS A 37 6.15 5.25 -4.73
N VAL A 38 6.00 3.94 -4.60
CA VAL A 38 5.88 3.23 -3.30
C VAL A 38 6.85 2.05 -3.20
N GLN A 39 7.91 2.04 -4.01
CA GLN A 39 8.95 1.02 -3.96
C GLN A 39 9.60 0.93 -2.58
N ASP A 40 9.72 2.07 -1.87
CA ASP A 40 10.21 2.17 -0.50
C ASP A 40 9.37 1.39 0.52
N LEU A 41 8.08 1.18 0.21
CA LEU A 41 7.18 0.39 1.04
C LEU A 41 7.36 -1.10 0.73
N ALA A 42 7.63 -1.48 -0.52
CA ALA A 42 7.85 -2.87 -0.94
C ALA A 42 8.91 -3.58 -0.09
N ASP A 43 9.99 -2.88 0.24
CA ASP A 43 11.12 -3.43 0.98
C ASP A 43 10.81 -3.62 2.48
N LYS A 44 9.72 -3.03 2.98
CA LYS A 44 9.38 -2.97 4.41
C LYS A 44 8.31 -3.98 4.84
N GLY A 45 7.77 -4.76 3.91
CA GLY A 45 6.78 -5.78 4.21
C GLY A 45 6.40 -6.60 2.99
N THR A 46 5.80 -7.77 3.21
CA THR A 46 5.18 -8.58 2.17
C THR A 46 3.92 -7.88 1.65
N PHE A 47 4.11 -6.81 0.86
CA PHE A 47 3.03 -6.16 0.14
C PHE A 47 2.67 -7.05 -1.06
N ALA A 48 1.57 -7.79 -0.95
CA ALA A 48 0.98 -8.46 -2.08
C ALA A 48 0.43 -7.40 -3.05
N TRP A 49 1.21 -7.03 -4.06
CA TRP A 49 0.77 -6.14 -5.13
C TRP A 49 -0.30 -6.87 -5.94
N ARG A 50 -1.58 -6.52 -5.75
CA ARG A 50 -2.61 -6.85 -6.75
C ARG A 50 -3.10 -5.56 -7.41
N ILE A 51 -2.54 -5.33 -8.59
CA ILE A 51 -2.80 -4.19 -9.47
C ILE A 51 -4.03 -4.53 -10.32
N THR A 52 -5.11 -3.75 -10.19
CA THR A 52 -6.01 -3.34 -11.27
C THR A 52 -6.81 -2.13 -10.78
N VAL A 53 -6.55 -0.95 -11.34
CA VAL A 53 -7.60 0.06 -11.59
C VAL A 53 -7.17 0.86 -12.81
N ASN A 54 -7.45 0.30 -13.99
CA ASN A 54 -7.67 1.12 -15.16
C ASN A 54 -9.05 1.76 -14.99
N LEU A 55 -9.12 2.89 -14.28
CA LEU A 55 -10.28 3.79 -14.35
C LEU A 55 -10.15 4.63 -15.62
N LYS A 56 -10.07 3.96 -16.78
CA LYS A 56 -10.46 4.56 -18.04
C LYS A 56 -11.86 4.06 -18.30
N HIS A 57 -12.79 4.99 -18.51
CA HIS A 57 -13.90 4.72 -19.43
C HIS A 57 -13.34 4.16 -20.74
#